data_AF-A0A934ND42-F1
#
_entry.id   AF-A0A934ND42-F1
#
_cell.length_a   1.000
_cell.length_b   1.000
_cell.length_c   1.000
_cell.angle_alpha   90.00
_cell.angle_beta   90.00
_cell.angle_gamma   90.00
#
_symmetry.space_group_name_H-M   'P 1'
#
loop_
_entity.id
_entity.type
_entity.pdbx_description
1 polymer ?
#
loop_
_entity_poly.entity_id
_entity_poly.type
_entity_poly.pdbx_seq_one_letter_code
_entity_poly.pdbx_strand_id
1 'polypeptide(L)'
;MRELFIERLSWPEIEAAIRDGMTAAVICAASTEQHGPRLPEATDALLGAAYAEGLARRLGDALVAPVLRPACSEHHTAFSGSLTIPPYLLMTCSTTTSAHCAGTGSSGSCSCPAMVATIQCWSAGRPSGRTPTRQ
;
A
#
# COMPACT_ATOMS: atom_id res chain seq x y z
N MET A 1 -21.27 -2.39 4.87
CA MET A 1 -20.17 -1.73 4.15
C MET A 1 -19.23 -2.82 3.65
N ARG A 2 -18.73 -2.73 2.41
CA ARG A 2 -17.71 -3.64 1.88
C ARG A 2 -16.36 -3.37 2.57
N GLU A 3 -15.61 -4.43 2.85
CA GLU A 3 -14.21 -4.37 3.31
C GLU A 3 -13.31 -3.96 2.15
N LEU A 4 -12.35 -3.05 2.39
CA LEU A 4 -11.50 -2.45 1.37
C LEU A 4 -10.01 -2.75 1.58
N PHE A 5 -9.61 -3.17 2.77
CA PHE A 5 -8.21 -3.47 3.07
C PHE A 5 -7.80 -4.82 2.49
N ILE A 6 -6.82 -4.80 1.57
CA ILE A 6 -6.29 -6.01 0.92
C ILE A 6 -5.78 -7.02 1.95
N GLU A 7 -5.12 -6.57 3.02
CA GLU A 7 -4.59 -7.44 4.09
C GLU A 7 -5.66 -8.18 4.91
N ARG A 8 -6.94 -7.81 4.76
CA ARG A 8 -8.08 -8.42 5.45
C ARG A 8 -8.95 -9.27 4.53
N LEU A 9 -8.59 -9.34 3.25
CA LEU A 9 -9.25 -10.13 2.24
C LEU A 9 -8.39 -11.35 1.90
N SER A 10 -9.03 -12.48 1.66
CA SER A 10 -8.40 -13.62 1.02
C SER A 10 -8.20 -13.37 -0.48
N TRP A 11 -7.23 -14.07 -1.09
CA TRP A 11 -6.94 -13.89 -2.52
C TRP A 11 -8.18 -14.10 -3.44
N PRO A 12 -9.14 -15.02 -3.18
CA PRO A 12 -10.35 -15.13 -4.00
C PRO A 12 -11.31 -13.95 -3.81
N GLU A 13 -11.38 -13.36 -2.61
CA GLU A 13 -12.20 -12.16 -2.37
C GLU A 13 -11.62 -10.95 -3.10
N ILE A 14 -10.30 -10.85 -3.17
CA ILE A 14 -9.61 -9.82 -3.97
C ILE A 14 -9.91 -10.03 -5.46
N GLU A 15 -9.81 -11.26 -5.96
CA GLU A 15 -10.15 -11.58 -7.36
C GLU A 15 -11.61 -11.22 -7.70
N ALA A 16 -12.55 -11.55 -6.81
CA ALA A 16 -13.95 -11.18 -6.95
C ALA A 16 -14.14 -9.65 -6.94
N ALA A 17 -13.44 -8.94 -6.05
CA ALA A 17 -13.51 -7.48 -6.00
C ALA A 17 -13.01 -6.82 -7.29
N ILE A 18 -11.92 -7.34 -7.88
CA ILE A 18 -11.40 -6.89 -9.18
C ILE A 18 -12.44 -7.14 -10.29
N ARG A 19 -13.05 -8.34 -10.31
CA ARG A 19 -14.11 -8.69 -11.27
C ARG A 19 -15.34 -7.79 -11.14
N ASP A 20 -15.64 -7.37 -9.92
CA ASP A 20 -16.74 -6.44 -9.59
C ASP A 20 -16.40 -4.97 -9.87
N GLY A 21 -15.23 -4.67 -10.45
CA GLY A 21 -14.87 -3.33 -10.92
C GLY A 21 -13.90 -2.54 -10.04
N MET A 22 -13.22 -3.18 -9.08
CA MET A 22 -12.08 -2.53 -8.41
C MET A 22 -10.89 -2.44 -9.37
N THR A 23 -10.41 -1.22 -9.64
CA THR A 23 -9.37 -0.94 -10.63
C THR A 23 -8.17 -0.18 -10.04
N ALA A 24 -8.17 0.17 -8.76
CA ALA A 24 -7.08 0.91 -8.13
C ALA A 24 -6.74 0.37 -6.72
N ALA A 25 -5.54 0.72 -6.21
CA ALA A 25 -5.19 0.52 -4.82
C ALA A 25 -4.52 1.78 -4.25
N VAL A 26 -5.03 2.23 -3.11
CA VAL A 26 -4.42 3.33 -2.36
C VAL A 26 -3.23 2.79 -1.57
N ILE A 27 -2.04 3.33 -1.82
CA ILE A 27 -0.82 2.96 -1.10
C ILE A 27 -0.47 4.09 -0.13
N CYS A 28 -0.34 3.74 1.15
CA CYS A 28 0.08 4.66 2.19
C CYS A 28 1.43 4.22 2.75
N ALA A 29 2.35 5.18 2.90
CA ALA A 29 3.58 5.02 3.66
C ALA A 29 3.48 5.84 4.94
N ALA A 30 3.89 5.27 6.06
CA ALA A 30 3.76 5.88 7.37
C ALA A 30 4.96 5.57 8.27
N SER A 31 5.26 6.51 9.16
CA SER A 31 6.37 6.38 10.08
C SER A 31 6.06 5.46 11.27
N THR A 32 7.11 5.06 11.99
CA THR A 32 7.01 4.58 13.37
C THR A 32 7.88 5.53 14.18
N GLU A 33 7.28 6.58 14.73
CA GLU A 33 8.02 7.70 15.30
C GLU A 33 7.36 8.33 16.51
N GLN A 34 8.19 8.98 17.31
CA GLN A 34 7.76 9.59 18.54
C GLN A 34 6.80 10.76 18.28
N HIS A 35 5.61 10.69 18.87
CA HIS A 35 4.57 11.72 18.85
C HIS A 35 4.32 12.33 20.24
N GLY A 36 5.35 12.33 21.08
CA GLY A 36 5.32 12.86 22.44
C GLY A 36 4.69 11.88 23.44
N PRO A 37 4.53 12.30 24.71
CA PRO A 37 4.34 11.38 25.84
C PRO A 37 2.96 10.69 25.90
N ARG A 38 2.04 11.00 24.99
CA ARG A 38 0.63 10.54 25.08
C ARG A 38 0.15 9.78 23.84
N LEU A 39 0.86 9.87 22.73
CA LEU A 39 0.45 9.25 21.49
C LEU A 39 1.32 8.03 21.20
N PRO A 40 0.75 6.97 20.60
CA PRO A 40 1.54 5.82 20.20
C PRO A 40 2.45 6.15 19.02
N GLU A 41 3.58 5.46 18.92
CA GLU A 41 4.51 5.52 17.78
C GLU A 41 3.86 5.14 16.44
N ALA A 42 2.69 4.48 16.49
CA ALA A 42 1.91 4.08 15.31
C ALA A 42 0.92 5.15 14.83
N THR A 43 0.94 6.36 15.39
CA THR A 43 -0.04 7.43 15.07
C THR A 43 -0.13 7.69 13.57
N ASP A 44 1.01 7.85 12.90
CA ASP A 44 1.06 8.03 11.44
C ASP A 44 0.41 6.88 10.67
N ALA A 45 0.65 5.64 11.08
CA ALA A 45 0.09 4.45 10.41
C ALA A 45 -1.43 4.35 10.61
N LEU A 46 -1.92 4.67 11.81
CA LEU A 46 -3.35 4.65 12.12
C LEU A 46 -4.10 5.74 11.34
N LEU A 47 -3.56 6.96 11.32
CA LEU A 47 -4.13 8.07 10.56
C LEU A 47 -4.06 7.80 9.06
N GLY A 48 -2.91 7.33 8.57
CA GLY A 48 -2.68 6.99 7.16
C GLY A 48 -3.66 5.92 6.65
N ALA A 49 -3.88 4.86 7.43
CA ALA A 49 -4.87 3.83 7.10
C ALA A 49 -6.30 4.41 7.02
N ALA A 50 -6.70 5.23 7.99
CA ALA A 50 -8.02 5.86 8.01
C ALA A 50 -8.24 6.80 6.80
N TYR A 51 -7.23 7.60 6.45
CA TYR A 51 -7.28 8.45 5.26
C TYR A 51 -7.32 7.63 3.97
N ALA A 52 -6.53 6.56 3.88
CA ALA A 52 -6.53 5.68 2.71
C ALA A 52 -7.88 5.00 2.50
N GLU A 53 -8.51 4.52 3.58
CA GLU A 53 -9.87 3.97 3.52
C GLU A 53 -10.90 5.03 3.09
N GLY A 54 -10.83 6.23 3.68
CA GLY A 54 -11.72 7.33 3.29
C GLY A 54 -11.58 7.72 1.82
N LEU A 55 -10.35 7.75 1.30
CA LEU A 55 -10.07 8.00 -0.11
C LEU A 55 -10.59 6.87 -1.00
N ALA A 56 -10.31 5.61 -0.66
CA ALA A 56 -10.78 4.45 -1.40
C ALA A 56 -12.32 4.41 -1.49
N ARG A 57 -13.01 4.71 -0.38
CA ARG A 57 -14.48 4.86 -0.34
C ARG A 57 -14.98 5.96 -1.26
N ARG A 58 -14.25 7.08 -1.36
CA ARG A 58 -14.63 8.23 -2.19
C ARG A 58 -14.38 7.99 -3.68
N LEU A 59 -13.36 7.21 -4.02
CA LEU A 59 -13.09 6.76 -5.40
C LEU A 59 -14.14 5.74 -5.85
N GLY A 60 -14.50 4.80 -4.98
CA GLY A 60 -15.56 3.81 -5.24
C GLY A 60 -15.11 2.57 -6.01
N ASP A 61 -13.92 2.62 -6.60
CA ASP A 61 -13.30 1.55 -7.40
C ASP A 61 -11.86 1.22 -6.94
N ALA A 62 -11.54 1.55 -5.69
CA ALA A 62 -10.21 1.35 -5.12
C ALA A 62 -10.23 0.46 -3.86
N LEU A 63 -9.21 -0.39 -3.75
CA LEU A 63 -8.85 -1.11 -2.52
C LEU A 63 -7.76 -0.34 -1.75
N VAL A 64 -7.49 -0.73 -0.52
CA VAL A 64 -6.41 -0.17 0.31
C VAL A 64 -5.30 -1.20 0.46
N ALA A 65 -4.10 -0.86 0.01
CA ALA A 65 -2.92 -1.68 0.19
C ALA A 65 -2.44 -1.66 1.66
N PRO A 66 -1.66 -2.66 2.11
CA PRO A 66 -1.04 -2.63 3.44
C PRO A 66 -0.21 -1.36 3.62
N VAL A 67 -0.29 -0.76 4.80
CA VAL A 67 0.50 0.46 5.12
C VAL A 67 1.99 0.10 5.15
N LEU A 68 2.79 0.77 4.31
CA LEU A 68 4.23 0.61 4.28
C LEU A 68 4.85 1.32 5.48
N ARG A 69 5.46 0.55 6.40
CA ARG A 69 6.13 1.06 7.60
C ARG A 69 7.30 0.16 8.03
N PRO A 70 8.33 0.69 8.72
CA PRO A 70 8.52 2.11 9.02
C PRO A 70 8.98 2.91 7.79
N ALA A 71 8.60 4.19 7.73
CA ALA A 71 9.08 5.16 6.73
C ALA A 71 10.35 5.88 7.21
N CYS A 72 10.62 7.08 6.67
CA CYS A 72 11.81 7.87 6.99
C CYS A 72 11.53 8.80 8.19
N SER A 73 12.22 8.60 9.30
CA SER A 73 12.12 9.44 10.50
C SER A 73 13.43 9.52 11.29
N GLU A 74 14.53 9.81 10.57
CA GLU A 74 15.87 9.90 11.17
C GLU A 74 15.94 10.92 12.32
N HIS A 75 15.15 12.00 12.24
CA HIS A 75 15.10 13.05 13.26
C HIS A 75 14.44 12.61 14.59
N HIS A 76 13.71 11.48 14.62
CA HIS A 76 13.08 10.94 15.82
C HIS A 76 13.88 9.79 16.47
N THR A 77 15.04 9.42 15.92
CA THR A 77 15.86 8.28 16.40
C THR A 77 16.48 8.50 17.79
N ALA A 78 16.51 9.73 18.28
CA ALA A 78 16.91 10.04 19.66
C ALA A 78 15.91 9.51 20.71
N PHE A 79 14.68 9.17 20.30
CA PHE A 79 13.63 8.65 21.16
C PHE A 79 13.49 7.13 21.02
N SER A 80 13.34 6.44 22.15
CA SER A 80 13.13 4.98 22.15
C SER A 80 11.79 4.62 21.54
N GLY A 81 11.78 3.66 20.61
CA GLY A 81 10.57 3.20 19.92
C GLY A 81 10.50 3.64 18.45
N SER A 82 11.14 4.76 18.11
CA SER A 82 11.24 5.23 16.73
C SER A 82 12.05 4.25 15.87
N LEU A 83 11.48 3.84 14.75
CA LEU A 83 12.14 3.02 13.73
C LEU A 83 12.17 3.78 12.42
N THR A 84 13.32 3.78 11.74
CA THR A 84 13.49 4.49 10.46
C THR A 84 14.18 3.59 9.45
N ILE A 85 13.79 3.72 8.18
CA ILE A 85 14.57 3.21 7.05
C ILE A 85 15.16 4.39 6.27
N PRO A 86 16.29 4.21 5.59
CA PRO A 86 16.85 5.23 4.72
C PRO A 86 15.91 5.52 3.52
N PRO A 87 15.90 6.76 2.99
CA PRO A 87 14.98 7.17 1.91
C PRO A 87 15.00 6.29 0.66
N TYR A 88 16.16 5.77 0.28
CA TYR A 88 16.27 4.93 -0.91
C TYR A 88 15.51 3.60 -0.74
N LEU A 89 15.46 3.02 0.48
CA LEU A 89 14.69 1.80 0.73
C LEU A 89 13.20 2.10 0.68
N LEU A 90 12.74 3.19 1.29
CA LEU A 90 11.33 3.58 1.21
C LEU A 90 10.89 3.79 -0.24
N MET A 91 11.71 4.48 -1.03
CA MET A 91 11.43 4.72 -2.45
C MET A 91 11.42 3.41 -3.25
N THR A 92 12.35 2.49 -2.96
CA THR A 92 12.41 1.17 -3.63
C THR A 92 11.20 0.31 -3.29
N CYS A 93 10.81 0.25 -2.01
CA CYS A 93 9.61 -0.47 -1.58
C CYS A 93 8.36 0.14 -2.21
N SER A 94 8.21 1.46 -2.17
CA SER A 94 7.03 2.15 -2.72
C SER A 94 6.88 1.92 -4.23
N THR A 95 7.97 2.02 -4.98
CA THR A 95 7.97 1.79 -6.44
C THR A 95 7.78 0.32 -6.81
N THR A 96 8.41 -0.61 -6.09
CA THR A 96 8.29 -2.05 -6.36
C THR A 96 6.90 -2.58 -6.01
N THR A 97 6.31 -2.15 -4.89
CA THR A 97 4.92 -2.48 -4.54
C THR A 97 3.97 -1.93 -5.60
N SER A 98 4.17 -0.69 -6.04
CA SER A 98 3.38 -0.11 -7.14
C SER A 98 3.54 -0.92 -8.42
N ALA A 99 4.75 -1.37 -8.77
CA ALA A 99 5.01 -2.14 -10.00
C ALA A 99 4.53 -3.61 -9.96
N HIS A 100 4.42 -4.21 -8.78
CA HIS A 100 3.80 -5.53 -8.64
C HIS A 100 2.26 -5.45 -8.76
N CYS A 101 1.69 -4.33 -8.31
CA CYS A 101 0.28 -4.00 -8.52
C CYS A 101 0.00 -3.47 -9.94
N ALA A 102 0.95 -2.76 -10.54
CA ALA A 102 0.95 -2.17 -11.89
C ALA A 102 2.08 -2.83 -12.68
N GLY A 103 1.86 -4.05 -13.20
CA GLY A 103 2.81 -4.70 -14.12
C GLY A 103 3.33 -3.69 -15.14
N THR A 104 4.59 -3.32 -14.96
CA THR A 104 5.39 -2.31 -15.67
C THR A 104 5.11 -0.81 -15.37
N GLY A 105 5.96 -0.24 -14.53
CA GLY A 105 6.69 1.02 -14.75
C GLY A 105 5.91 2.34 -14.73
N SER A 106 6.07 3.12 -13.65
CA SER A 106 6.03 4.59 -13.76
C SER A 106 6.83 5.28 -12.66
N SER A 107 7.77 6.12 -13.08
CA SER A 107 8.60 7.00 -12.27
C SER A 107 7.89 8.33 -11.99
N GLY A 108 7.75 8.71 -10.71
CA GLY A 108 7.30 10.03 -10.27
C GLY A 108 7.94 10.41 -8.94
N SER A 109 8.43 11.65 -8.83
CA SER A 109 9.18 12.16 -7.67
C SER A 109 8.29 12.59 -6.50
N CYS A 110 8.82 12.44 -5.28
CA CYS A 110 8.11 12.48 -4.02
C CYS A 110 7.72 13.88 -3.52
N SER A 111 6.49 13.99 -3.05
CA SER A 111 6.07 14.83 -1.91
C SER A 111 4.85 14.12 -1.27
N CYS A 112 4.97 13.66 -0.01
CA CYS A 112 3.85 13.03 0.72
C CYS A 112 2.70 14.04 0.93
N PRO A 113 1.42 13.62 1.13
CA PRO A 113 0.97 12.30 1.61
C PRO A 113 -0.04 11.59 0.68
N ALA A 114 -0.04 10.26 0.70
CA ALA A 114 -0.84 9.36 -0.13
C ALA A 114 -0.47 9.36 -1.63
N MET A 115 0.39 8.41 -2.01
CA MET A 115 0.46 8.02 -3.41
C MET A 115 -0.81 7.24 -3.74
N VAL A 116 -1.69 7.83 -4.55
CA VAL A 116 -2.67 7.06 -5.30
C VAL A 116 -1.90 6.38 -6.42
N ALA A 117 -1.48 5.14 -6.20
CA ALA A 117 -1.02 4.31 -7.28
C ALA A 117 -2.26 3.79 -8.01
N THR A 118 -2.49 4.27 -9.24
CA THR A 118 -3.50 3.65 -10.11
C THR A 118 -3.03 2.22 -10.38
N ILE A 119 -3.83 1.23 -10.04
CA ILE A 119 -3.60 -0.14 -10.52
C ILE A 119 -3.90 -0.10 -12.03
N GLN A 120 -2.88 0.18 -12.84
CA GLN A 120 -2.85 -0.31 -14.21
C GLN A 120 -2.12 -1.66 -14.23
N CYS A 121 -2.64 -2.61 -13.48
CA CYS A 121 -2.53 -3.99 -13.90
C CYS A 121 -3.80 -4.71 -13.54
N TRP A 122 -4.49 -5.18 -14.56
CA TRP A 122 -4.67 -6.60 -14.80
C TRP A 122 -5.20 -6.62 -16.22
N SER A 123 -4.31 -6.59 -17.22
CA SER A 123 -4.72 -7.16 -18.49
C SER A 123 -4.99 -8.62 -18.18
N ALA A 124 -6.20 -9.10 -18.50
CA ALA A 124 -6.54 -10.51 -18.45
C ALA A 124 -5.66 -11.25 -19.46
N GLY A 125 -4.38 -11.43 -19.11
CA GLY A 125 -3.44 -12.27 -19.82
C GLY A 125 -3.92 -13.69 -19.64
N ARG A 126 -4.71 -14.17 -20.61
CA ARG A 126 -5.04 -15.58 -20.76
C ARG A 126 -3.73 -16.37 -20.62
N PRO A 127 -3.58 -17.28 -19.64
CA PRO A 127 -2.40 -18.12 -19.61
C PRO A 127 -2.41 -18.99 -20.87
N SER A 128 -1.41 -18.83 -21.72
CA SER A 128 -1.13 -19.77 -22.80
C SER A 128 -0.87 -21.14 -22.17
N GLY A 129 -1.64 -22.13 -22.61
CA GLY A 129 -1.79 -23.40 -21.92
C GLY A 129 -0.48 -24.14 -21.69
N ARG A 130 -0.11 -24.28 -20.41
CA ARG A 130 0.74 -25.36 -19.90
C ARG A 130 0.30 -25.70 -18.48
N THR A 131 -0.32 -26.87 -18.33
CA THR A 131 -0.67 -27.49 -17.06
C THR A 131 0.62 -27.90 -16.33
N PRO A 132 0.81 -27.60 -15.03
CA PRO A 132 1.95 -28.15 -14.30
C PRO A 132 1.65 -29.60 -13.88
N THR A 133 2.46 -30.54 -14.38
CA THR A 133 2.57 -31.90 -13.82
C THR A 133 3.19 -31.85 -12.43
N ARG A 134 2.55 -32.48 -11.45
CA ARG A 134 3.12 -32.76 -10.13
C ARG A 134 4.33 -33.69 -10.25
N GLN A 135 5.45 -33.27 -9.68
CA GLN A 135 6.41 -34.14 -9.00
C GLN A 135 6.63 -33.57 -7.61
#